data_AF-A0A520T7C3-F1
#
_entry.id   AF-A0A520T7C3-F1
#
_cell.length_a   1.000
_cell.length_b   1.000
_cell.length_c   1.000
_cell.angle_alpha   90.00
_cell.angle_beta   90.00
_cell.angle_gamma   90.00
#
_symmetry.space_group_name_H-M   'P 1'
#
loop_
_entity.id
_entity.type
_entity.pdbx_description
1 polymer ?
#
loop_
_entity_poly.entity_id
_entity_poly.type
_entity_poly.pdbx_seq_one_letter_code
_entity_poly.pdbx_strand_id
1 'polypeptide(L)'
;MSKALKWSILAFVIVLTGVIFSHGVVVPRFIWEPKLNSVRNQYPDQRIDVKRVVLALSLKPQLIISEIEVDDPTRKENLQLALIRLGMNAVESIKQGRIQVESLTIKGLAARAEKEADCGQPSLSCTPVLPVALAARAWQSTQVANPGFFTPELALNSLELEQAQFMVNNTEAQQELSGKLEQFKFKVGNNTPDNQFNLGWRLGIKTPQENKQLYIAMNAQTEAGPMREVSLKQFKVDIDGQWNGFPWTGTAEQDLLVLRLAQANNGEGAPFIKLHGENLRTYVRRDDLPETHQAAFSAQQFEGGLPAQNWTLNKAEWTYTHEDAQAWTFNMNYMASEGLIELQPETIKGSEGIPAEAQVRELNCDAAETAIREDKPYWAWQEGWFRVLNEHPLEKSSLVLCPVLANKP
;
A
#
# COMPACT_ATOMS: atom_id res chain seq x y z
N MET A 1 1.29 9.91 -65.18
CA MET A 1 1.61 9.04 -64.02
C MET A 1 0.82 7.73 -64.17
N SER A 2 1.49 6.58 -64.31
CA SER A 2 0.81 5.31 -64.66
C SER A 2 -0.05 4.79 -63.50
N LYS A 3 -1.11 4.02 -63.80
CA LYS A 3 -1.98 3.40 -62.76
C LYS A 3 -1.16 2.55 -61.77
N ALA A 4 -0.16 1.81 -62.26
CA ALA A 4 0.73 1.01 -61.43
C ALA A 4 1.49 1.86 -60.39
N LEU A 5 2.00 3.03 -60.76
CA LEU A 5 2.71 3.92 -59.84
C LEU A 5 1.80 4.48 -58.74
N LYS A 6 0.52 4.75 -59.04
CA LYS A 6 -0.47 5.18 -58.04
C LYS A 6 -0.80 4.07 -57.03
N TRP A 7 -0.94 2.84 -57.49
CA TRP A 7 -1.18 1.68 -56.62
C TRP A 7 0.05 1.35 -55.75
N SER A 8 1.27 1.48 -56.28
CA SER A 8 2.50 1.30 -55.50
C SER A 8 2.68 2.39 -54.43
N ILE A 9 2.35 3.66 -54.74
CA ILE A 9 2.39 4.74 -53.75
C ILE A 9 1.32 4.53 -52.67
N LEU A 10 0.11 4.13 -53.06
CA LEU A 10 -0.96 3.85 -52.11
C LEU A 10 -0.60 2.67 -51.19
N ALA A 11 -0.06 1.58 -51.74
CA ALA A 11 0.42 0.44 -50.96
C ALA A 11 1.58 0.84 -50.03
N PHE A 12 2.52 1.65 -50.51
CA PHE A 12 3.62 2.17 -49.69
C PHE A 12 3.11 3.05 -48.56
N VAL A 13 2.15 3.94 -48.80
CA VAL A 13 1.53 4.78 -47.77
C VAL A 13 0.77 3.93 -46.76
N ILE A 14 0.02 2.91 -47.18
CA ILE A 14 -0.70 1.98 -46.29
C ILE A 14 0.26 1.15 -45.45
N VAL A 15 1.38 0.67 -46.03
CA VAL A 15 2.41 -0.05 -45.28
C VAL A 15 3.13 0.89 -44.31
N LEU A 16 3.45 2.12 -44.73
CA LEU A 16 4.11 3.10 -43.87
C LEU A 16 3.20 3.52 -42.70
N THR A 17 1.91 3.78 -42.96
CA THR A 17 0.93 4.03 -41.90
C THR A 17 0.75 2.79 -41.04
N GLY A 18 0.61 1.60 -41.61
CA GLY A 18 0.51 0.33 -40.87
C GLY A 18 1.71 0.07 -39.96
N VAL A 19 2.93 0.39 -40.39
CA VAL A 19 4.17 0.27 -39.59
C VAL A 19 4.22 1.34 -38.49
N ILE A 20 3.83 2.59 -38.79
CA ILE A 20 3.74 3.70 -37.83
C ILE A 20 2.70 3.40 -36.73
N PHE A 21 1.55 2.84 -37.09
CA PHE A 21 0.49 2.45 -36.15
C PHE A 21 0.81 1.17 -35.37
N SER A 22 1.72 0.31 -35.85
CA SER A 22 2.06 -0.97 -35.17
C SER A 22 3.29 -0.89 -34.27
N HIS A 23 4.24 0.03 -34.49
CA HIS A 23 5.51 0.08 -33.74
C HIS A 23 5.72 1.36 -32.91
N GLY A 24 4.82 2.33 -33.02
CA GLY A 24 4.93 3.63 -32.35
C GLY A 24 5.99 4.53 -32.99
N VAL A 25 5.84 5.84 -32.80
CA VAL A 25 6.75 6.85 -33.35
C VAL A 25 7.73 7.26 -32.27
N VAL A 26 9.03 7.08 -32.51
CA VAL A 26 10.07 7.64 -31.62
C VAL A 26 9.97 9.15 -31.68
N VAL A 27 9.77 9.79 -30.54
CA VAL A 27 9.70 11.25 -30.45
C VAL A 27 11.13 11.78 -30.54
N PRO A 28 11.47 12.61 -31.54
CA PRO A 28 12.81 13.16 -31.67
C PRO A 28 13.27 13.90 -30.42
N ARG A 29 14.54 13.70 -30.05
CA ARG A 29 15.13 14.24 -28.81
C ARG A 29 14.91 15.74 -28.62
N PHE A 30 15.04 16.54 -29.68
CA PHE A 30 14.86 17.99 -29.62
C PHE A 30 13.45 18.44 -29.18
N ILE A 31 12.43 17.58 -29.29
CA ILE A 31 11.06 17.89 -28.85
C ILE A 31 10.95 17.83 -27.32
N TRP A 32 11.60 16.85 -26.69
CA TRP A 32 11.45 16.58 -25.25
C TRP A 32 12.67 16.95 -24.39
N GLU A 33 13.87 17.09 -24.97
CA GLU A 33 15.09 17.51 -24.26
C GLU A 33 14.93 18.84 -23.51
N PRO A 34 14.26 19.88 -24.06
CA PRO A 34 14.04 21.13 -23.32
C PRO A 34 13.26 20.90 -22.02
N LYS A 35 12.27 20.00 -22.03
CA LYS A 35 11.50 19.66 -20.84
C LYS A 35 12.35 18.86 -19.86
N LEU A 36 13.15 17.90 -20.33
CA LEU A 36 14.08 17.17 -19.49
C LEU A 36 15.12 18.09 -18.83
N ASN A 37 15.65 19.06 -19.57
CA ASN A 37 16.57 20.07 -19.04
C ASN A 37 15.89 20.97 -18.00
N SER A 38 14.63 21.35 -18.23
CA SER A 38 13.85 22.05 -17.20
C SER A 38 13.70 21.22 -15.93
N VAL A 39 13.53 19.90 -16.03
CA VAL A 39 13.47 19.00 -14.86
C VAL A 39 14.84 18.90 -14.19
N ARG A 40 15.92 18.72 -14.95
CA ARG A 40 17.30 18.70 -14.41
C ARG A 40 17.65 19.98 -13.67
N ASN A 41 17.26 21.14 -14.21
CA ASN A 41 17.51 22.44 -13.57
C ASN A 41 16.74 22.63 -12.25
N GLN A 42 15.63 21.91 -12.06
CA GLN A 42 14.90 21.91 -10.79
C GLN A 42 15.57 21.03 -9.73
N TYR A 43 16.47 20.13 -10.12
CA TYR A 43 17.11 19.15 -9.25
C TYR A 43 18.62 19.09 -9.54
N PRO A 44 19.38 20.15 -9.25
CA PRO A 44 20.81 20.21 -9.56
C PRO A 44 21.63 19.14 -8.84
N ASP A 45 21.15 18.66 -7.70
CA ASP A 45 21.80 17.60 -6.90
C ASP A 45 21.54 16.19 -7.44
N GLN A 46 20.71 16.05 -8.48
CA GLN A 46 20.32 14.77 -9.04
C GLN A 46 20.72 14.68 -10.52
N ARG A 47 21.30 13.55 -10.91
CA ARG A 47 21.54 13.23 -12.31
C ARG A 47 20.36 12.47 -12.86
N ILE A 48 19.59 13.10 -13.73
CA ILE A 48 18.41 12.50 -14.38
C ILE A 48 18.74 12.25 -15.86
N ASP A 49 18.64 11.01 -16.30
CA ASP A 49 18.79 10.63 -17.71
C ASP A 49 17.55 9.89 -18.23
N VAL A 50 17.23 10.13 -19.50
CA VAL A 50 16.13 9.51 -20.23
C VAL A 50 16.63 9.28 -21.65
N LYS A 51 16.69 8.02 -22.07
CA LYS A 51 17.23 7.72 -23.40
C LYS A 51 16.19 7.81 -24.50
N ARG A 52 14.93 7.44 -24.22
CA ARG A 52 13.94 7.27 -25.28
C ARG A 52 12.53 7.64 -24.84
N VAL A 53 11.85 8.33 -25.75
CA VAL A 53 10.42 8.64 -25.67
C VAL A 53 9.75 8.13 -26.96
N VAL A 54 8.68 7.37 -26.81
CA VAL A 54 7.90 6.80 -27.93
C VAL A 54 6.43 7.16 -27.75
N LEU A 55 5.81 7.60 -28.83
CA LEU A 55 4.38 7.82 -28.90
C LEU A 55 3.74 6.67 -29.71
N ALA A 56 3.06 5.77 -29.02
CA ALA A 56 2.30 4.72 -29.68
C ALA A 56 0.93 5.28 -30.07
N LEU A 57 0.74 5.53 -31.36
CA LEU A 57 -0.51 6.02 -31.92
C LEU A 57 -1.40 4.81 -32.19
N SER A 58 -2.47 4.67 -31.41
CA SER A 58 -3.52 3.66 -31.62
C SER A 58 -4.86 4.23 -31.14
N LEU A 59 -5.94 3.44 -31.18
CA LEU A 59 -7.22 3.81 -30.56
C LEU A 59 -7.09 4.06 -29.04
N LYS A 60 -6.05 3.49 -28.41
CA LYS A 60 -5.63 3.78 -27.04
C LYS A 60 -4.21 4.35 -27.09
N PRO A 61 -4.03 5.64 -27.38
CA PRO A 61 -2.71 6.22 -27.53
C PRO A 61 -1.91 6.07 -26.23
N GLN A 62 -0.61 5.81 -26.37
CA GLN A 62 0.29 5.65 -25.22
C GLN A 62 1.53 6.50 -25.38
N LEU A 63 1.92 7.18 -24.30
CA LEU A 63 3.25 7.78 -24.18
C LEU A 63 4.12 6.81 -23.38
N ILE A 64 5.24 6.43 -23.99
CA ILE A 64 6.21 5.52 -23.40
C ILE A 64 7.50 6.27 -23.18
N ILE A 65 8.00 6.28 -21.96
CA ILE A 65 9.30 6.84 -21.57
C ILE A 65 10.12 5.67 -21.05
N SER A 66 11.30 5.42 -21.60
CA SER A 66 12.07 4.23 -21.28
C SER A 66 13.54 4.51 -21.00
N GLU A 67 14.14 3.59 -20.24
CA GLU A 67 15.52 3.65 -19.76
C GLU A 67 15.80 4.97 -19.03
N ILE A 68 15.06 5.15 -17.94
CA ILE A 68 15.18 6.30 -17.05
C ILE A 68 16.16 5.93 -15.94
N GLU A 69 17.13 6.80 -15.68
CA GLU A 69 18.08 6.66 -14.59
C GLU A 69 18.10 7.95 -13.79
N VAL A 70 17.98 7.83 -12.48
CA VAL A 70 18.08 8.95 -11.53
C VAL A 70 19.08 8.58 -10.47
N ASP A 71 20.15 9.35 -10.39
CA ASP A 71 21.20 9.19 -9.40
C ASP A 71 21.20 10.39 -8.45
N ASP A 72 21.12 10.13 -7.16
CA ASP A 72 21.19 11.12 -6.08
C ASP A 72 22.43 10.82 -5.22
N PRO A 73 23.60 11.37 -5.60
CA PRO A 73 24.85 11.12 -4.88
C PRO A 73 24.81 11.64 -3.45
N THR A 74 24.02 12.68 -3.16
CA THR A 74 23.92 13.26 -1.82
C THR A 74 23.28 12.29 -0.83
N ARG A 75 22.31 11.49 -1.30
CA ARG A 75 21.61 10.50 -0.50
C ARG A 75 22.17 9.09 -0.66
N LYS A 76 23.16 8.90 -1.53
CA LYS A 76 23.67 7.60 -1.98
C LYS A 76 22.53 6.71 -2.48
N GLU A 77 21.62 7.29 -3.26
CA GLU A 77 20.46 6.58 -3.83
C GLU A 77 20.51 6.59 -5.35
N ASN A 78 20.14 5.47 -5.95
CA ASN A 78 20.01 5.32 -7.38
C ASN A 78 18.67 4.68 -7.71
N LEU A 79 18.04 5.15 -8.77
CA LEU A 79 16.79 4.61 -9.30
C LEU A 79 16.95 4.37 -10.79
N GLN A 80 16.69 3.14 -11.20
CA GLN A 80 16.60 2.74 -12.58
C GLN A 80 15.16 2.35 -12.89
N LEU A 81 14.68 2.74 -14.05
CA LEU A 81 13.35 2.38 -14.50
C LEU A 81 13.38 2.05 -15.98
N ALA A 82 13.03 0.80 -16.30
CA ALA A 82 13.03 0.36 -17.68
C ALA A 82 11.97 1.11 -18.51
N LEU A 83 10.78 1.35 -17.95
CA LEU A 83 9.67 1.95 -18.69
C LEU A 83 8.60 2.58 -17.79
N ILE A 84 8.12 3.76 -18.18
CA ILE A 84 6.83 4.33 -17.81
C ILE A 84 5.94 4.33 -19.05
N ARG A 85 4.72 3.81 -18.93
CA ARG A 85 3.69 3.89 -19.95
C ARG A 85 2.48 4.62 -19.42
N LEU A 86 2.12 5.70 -20.10
CA LEU A 86 0.91 6.48 -19.84
C LEU A 86 -0.10 6.16 -20.96
N GLY A 87 -1.18 5.49 -20.61
CA GLY A 87 -2.30 5.26 -21.52
C GLY A 87 -3.31 6.40 -21.43
N MET A 88 -3.71 6.89 -22.59
CA MET A 88 -4.55 8.07 -22.73
C MET A 88 -5.91 7.71 -23.33
N ASN A 89 -6.96 8.42 -22.91
CA ASN A 89 -8.27 8.37 -23.55
C ASN A 89 -8.40 9.48 -24.60
N ALA A 90 -8.24 9.13 -25.87
CA ALA A 90 -8.28 10.09 -26.96
C ALA A 90 -9.63 10.83 -27.04
N VAL A 91 -10.74 10.12 -26.83
CA VAL A 91 -12.10 10.68 -26.96
C VAL A 91 -12.35 11.70 -25.86
N GLU A 92 -12.07 11.32 -24.62
CA GLU A 92 -12.28 12.21 -23.48
C GLU A 92 -11.30 13.40 -23.53
N SER A 93 -10.08 13.16 -24.02
CA SER A 93 -9.11 14.23 -24.19
C SER A 93 -9.58 15.32 -25.16
N ILE A 94 -10.21 14.92 -26.28
CA ILE A 94 -10.76 15.86 -27.26
C ILE A 94 -11.97 16.58 -26.68
N LYS A 95 -12.89 15.87 -26.02
CA LYS A 95 -14.10 16.46 -25.43
C LYS A 95 -13.77 17.54 -24.40
N GLN A 96 -12.76 17.30 -23.58
CA GLN A 96 -12.38 18.20 -22.48
C GLN A 96 -11.28 19.19 -22.88
N GLY A 97 -10.68 19.04 -24.07
CA GLY A 97 -9.57 19.87 -24.53
C GLY A 97 -8.30 19.74 -23.68
N ARG A 98 -8.07 18.58 -23.04
CA ARG A 98 -6.92 18.29 -22.16
C ARG A 98 -6.53 16.82 -22.27
N ILE A 99 -5.28 16.46 -22.04
CA ILE A 99 -4.85 15.05 -22.08
C ILE A 99 -5.42 14.30 -20.87
N GLN A 100 -6.24 13.28 -21.10
CA GLN A 100 -6.80 12.40 -20.07
C GLN A 100 -5.95 11.14 -19.95
N VAL A 101 -5.24 11.00 -18.82
CA VAL A 101 -4.43 9.81 -18.52
C VAL A 101 -5.26 8.86 -17.66
N GLU A 102 -5.55 7.68 -18.20
CA GLU A 102 -6.40 6.67 -17.55
C GLU A 102 -5.62 5.47 -17.01
N SER A 103 -4.43 5.21 -17.54
CA SER A 103 -3.60 4.09 -17.09
C SER A 103 -2.13 4.46 -16.94
N LEU A 104 -1.52 4.02 -15.85
CA LEU A 104 -0.08 4.13 -15.60
C LEU A 104 0.49 2.72 -15.41
N THR A 105 1.45 2.34 -16.26
CA THR A 105 2.27 1.13 -16.05
C THR A 105 3.72 1.52 -15.84
N ILE A 106 4.31 1.04 -14.76
CA ILE A 106 5.72 1.21 -14.43
C ILE A 106 6.36 -0.18 -14.48
N LYS A 107 7.45 -0.35 -15.23
CA LYS A 107 8.12 -1.63 -15.39
C LYS A 107 9.61 -1.54 -15.12
N GLY A 108 10.13 -2.52 -14.39
CA GLY A 108 11.55 -2.66 -14.10
C GLY A 108 12.06 -1.51 -13.23
N LEU A 109 11.27 -1.11 -12.24
CA LEU A 109 11.69 -0.13 -11.23
C LEU A 109 12.71 -0.81 -10.30
N ALA A 110 13.93 -0.31 -10.25
CA ALA A 110 14.97 -0.79 -9.34
C ALA A 110 15.52 0.39 -8.55
N ALA A 111 15.28 0.42 -7.25
CA ALA A 111 15.85 1.41 -6.34
C ALA A 111 17.00 0.79 -5.54
N ARG A 112 18.11 1.51 -5.39
CA ARG A 112 19.24 1.12 -4.54
C ARG A 112 19.58 2.28 -3.62
N ALA A 113 19.87 1.96 -2.37
CA ALA A 113 20.26 2.95 -1.38
C ALA A 113 21.38 2.40 -0.49
N GLU A 114 22.27 3.27 -0.03
CA GLU A 114 23.19 2.97 1.07
C GLU A 114 22.81 3.83 2.29
N LYS A 115 22.63 3.19 3.44
CA LYS A 115 22.20 3.83 4.69
C LYS A 115 23.09 3.37 5.85
N GLU A 116 23.33 4.28 6.78
CA GLU A 116 24.05 4.00 8.04
C GLU A 116 23.11 3.45 9.13
N ALA A 117 21.79 3.55 8.93
CA ALA A 117 20.79 3.05 9.86
C ALA A 117 20.83 1.52 9.98
N ASP A 118 20.50 1.00 11.16
CA ASP A 118 20.28 -0.44 11.36
C ASP A 118 19.03 -0.88 10.59
N CYS A 119 19.25 -1.72 9.58
CA CYS A 119 18.21 -2.27 8.72
C CYS A 119 17.97 -3.77 9.00
N GLY A 120 18.38 -4.26 10.18
CA GLY A 120 18.00 -5.58 10.69
C GLY A 120 16.49 -5.73 10.95
N GLN A 121 15.74 -4.62 10.95
CA GLN A 121 14.27 -4.60 10.93
C GLN A 121 13.76 -3.57 9.91
N PRO A 122 12.56 -3.77 9.32
CA PRO A 122 11.97 -2.80 8.40
C PRO A 122 11.64 -1.51 9.16
N SER A 123 12.19 -0.39 8.71
CA SER A 123 11.99 0.92 9.32
C SER A 123 11.92 2.02 8.25
N LEU A 124 11.32 3.16 8.60
CA LEU A 124 11.24 4.30 7.70
C LEU A 124 12.63 4.86 7.32
N SER A 125 13.62 4.76 8.22
CA SER A 125 15.01 5.16 7.94
C SER A 125 15.69 4.28 6.89
N CYS A 126 15.24 3.03 6.74
CA CYS A 126 15.71 2.09 5.72
C CYS A 126 14.90 2.14 4.41
N THR A 127 13.94 3.05 4.27
CA THR A 127 13.16 3.19 3.04
C THR A 127 13.90 4.06 2.02
N PRO A 128 14.10 3.61 0.76
CA PRO A 128 14.61 4.48 -0.30
C PRO A 128 13.67 5.67 -0.49
N VAL A 129 14.19 6.88 -0.40
CA VAL A 129 13.36 8.10 -0.43
C VAL A 129 13.12 8.57 -1.86
N LEU A 130 14.04 8.31 -2.77
CA LEU A 130 14.02 8.79 -4.16
C LEU A 130 12.74 8.38 -4.93
N PRO A 131 12.27 7.12 -4.90
CA PRO A 131 11.01 6.76 -5.57
C PRO A 131 9.81 7.56 -5.05
N VAL A 132 9.71 7.70 -3.72
CA VAL A 132 8.61 8.43 -3.05
C VAL A 132 8.66 9.91 -3.40
N ALA A 133 9.85 10.52 -3.34
CA ALA A 133 10.06 11.91 -3.69
C ALA A 133 9.67 12.19 -5.15
N LEU A 134 10.05 11.31 -6.09
CA LEU A 134 9.69 11.45 -7.50
C LEU A 134 8.18 11.34 -7.72
N ALA A 135 7.50 10.38 -7.07
CA ALA A 135 6.05 10.24 -7.14
C ALA A 135 5.33 11.49 -6.59
N ALA A 136 5.74 11.99 -5.42
CA ALA A 136 5.18 13.19 -4.82
C ALA A 136 5.36 14.43 -5.71
N ARG A 137 6.53 14.59 -6.33
CA ARG A 137 6.81 15.69 -7.28
C ARG A 137 5.95 15.59 -8.54
N ALA A 138 5.81 14.38 -9.10
CA ALA A 138 4.96 14.13 -10.25
C ALA A 138 3.50 14.53 -9.95
N TRP A 139 3.00 14.17 -8.77
CA TRP A 139 1.68 14.56 -8.30
C TRP A 139 1.52 16.09 -8.14
N GLN A 140 2.49 16.78 -7.55
CA GLN A 140 2.44 18.25 -7.43
C GLN A 140 2.39 18.93 -8.80
N SER A 141 3.09 18.38 -9.79
CA SER A 141 3.14 18.94 -11.14
C SER A 141 1.80 18.86 -11.89
N THR A 142 0.89 17.97 -11.47
CA THR A 142 -0.46 17.87 -12.03
C THR A 142 -1.47 18.80 -11.39
N GLN A 143 -1.15 19.47 -10.27
CA GLN A 143 -2.07 20.35 -9.55
C GLN A 143 -1.97 21.85 -9.92
N VAL A 144 -1.27 22.22 -11.00
CA VAL A 144 -1.01 23.63 -11.34
C VAL A 144 -2.31 24.35 -11.79
N ALA A 145 -2.56 25.52 -11.19
CA ALA A 145 -3.81 26.30 -11.24
C ALA A 145 -4.25 26.83 -12.62
N ASN A 146 -3.48 26.63 -13.70
CA ASN A 146 -3.84 27.03 -15.06
C ASN A 146 -3.72 25.84 -16.03
N PRO A 147 -4.80 25.08 -16.25
CA PRO A 147 -4.79 23.93 -17.14
C PRO A 147 -4.83 24.37 -18.61
N GLY A 148 -3.71 24.19 -19.32
CA GLY A 148 -3.66 24.28 -20.78
C GLY A 148 -3.87 22.90 -21.43
N PHE A 149 -3.93 22.85 -22.76
CA PHE A 149 -4.10 21.59 -23.51
C PHE A 149 -3.07 20.50 -23.15
N PHE A 150 -1.85 20.91 -22.76
CA PHE A 150 -0.76 20.00 -22.37
C PHE A 150 -0.72 19.66 -20.88
N THR A 151 -1.65 20.15 -20.06
CA THR A 151 -1.75 19.77 -18.65
C THR A 151 -2.58 18.49 -18.55
N PRO A 152 -1.98 17.33 -18.21
CA PRO A 152 -2.73 16.09 -18.11
C PRO A 152 -3.61 16.09 -16.86
N GLU A 153 -4.83 15.59 -16.99
CA GLU A 153 -5.67 15.23 -15.86
C GLU A 153 -5.49 13.73 -15.58
N LEU A 154 -5.23 13.41 -14.31
CA LEU A 154 -5.07 12.04 -13.85
C LEU A 154 -6.42 11.49 -13.43
N ALA A 155 -7.08 10.79 -14.36
CA ALA A 155 -8.28 9.99 -14.11
C ALA A 155 -7.91 8.49 -14.09
N LEU A 156 -6.94 8.14 -13.24
CA LEU A 156 -6.33 6.82 -13.24
C LEU A 156 -7.34 5.75 -12.82
N ASN A 157 -7.73 4.93 -13.80
CA ASN A 157 -8.54 3.73 -13.63
C ASN A 157 -7.68 2.46 -13.60
N SER A 158 -6.39 2.57 -13.95
CA SER A 158 -5.45 1.45 -13.92
C SER A 158 -4.06 1.90 -13.47
N LEU A 159 -3.49 1.19 -12.51
CA LEU A 159 -2.11 1.32 -12.05
C LEU A 159 -1.48 -0.07 -12.02
N GLU A 160 -0.39 -0.24 -12.76
CA GLU A 160 0.36 -1.48 -12.82
C GLU A 160 1.83 -1.20 -12.51
N LEU A 161 2.41 -1.97 -11.61
CA LEU A 161 3.84 -1.96 -11.31
C LEU A 161 4.35 -3.39 -11.49
N GLU A 162 5.21 -3.57 -12.49
CA GLU A 162 5.80 -4.86 -12.87
C GLU A 162 7.29 -4.87 -12.53
N GLN A 163 7.75 -5.95 -11.89
CA GLN A 163 9.18 -6.17 -11.65
C GLN A 163 9.83 -5.02 -10.90
N ALA A 164 9.15 -4.52 -9.85
CA ALA A 164 9.71 -3.49 -9.01
C ALA A 164 10.52 -4.12 -7.88
N GLN A 165 11.67 -3.53 -7.58
CA GLN A 165 12.52 -3.98 -6.50
C GLN A 165 13.25 -2.81 -5.85
N PHE A 166 13.59 -2.99 -4.59
CA PHE A 166 14.52 -2.12 -3.91
C PHE A 166 15.55 -2.94 -3.12
N MET A 167 16.69 -2.31 -2.88
CA MET A 167 17.75 -2.83 -2.04
C MET A 167 18.36 -1.68 -1.25
N VAL A 168 18.49 -1.85 0.05
CA VAL A 168 19.09 -0.89 0.96
C VAL A 168 20.20 -1.62 1.71
N ASN A 169 21.42 -1.13 1.57
CA ASN A 169 22.59 -1.72 2.20
C ASN A 169 23.06 -0.86 3.36
N ASN A 170 23.41 -1.51 4.47
CA ASN A 170 24.30 -0.95 5.48
C ASN A 170 25.62 -1.72 5.42
N THR A 171 26.61 -1.12 4.77
CA THR A 171 27.90 -1.75 4.49
C THR A 171 28.70 -2.03 5.77
N GLU A 172 28.60 -1.15 6.77
CA GLU A 172 29.32 -1.29 8.05
C GLU A 172 28.77 -2.45 8.88
N ALA A 173 27.44 -2.55 8.99
CA ALA A 173 26.78 -3.62 9.73
C ALA A 173 26.62 -4.93 8.92
N GLN A 174 27.03 -4.94 7.65
CA GLN A 174 26.83 -6.06 6.71
C GLN A 174 25.35 -6.49 6.60
N GLN A 175 24.45 -5.50 6.55
CA GLN A 175 23.01 -5.72 6.46
C GLN A 175 22.47 -5.33 5.09
N GLU A 176 21.47 -6.07 4.63
CA GLU A 176 20.72 -5.79 3.41
C GLU A 176 19.23 -5.93 3.68
N LEU A 177 18.48 -4.86 3.42
CA LEU A 177 17.03 -4.89 3.32
C LEU A 177 16.66 -4.87 1.84
N SER A 178 15.96 -5.87 1.37
CA SER A 178 15.49 -5.96 -0.02
C SER A 178 13.99 -6.10 -0.07
N GLY A 179 13.39 -5.58 -1.14
CA GLY A 179 11.99 -5.84 -1.44
C GLY A 179 11.82 -6.08 -2.92
N LYS A 180 11.00 -7.08 -3.26
CA LYS A 180 10.63 -7.41 -4.64
C LYS A 180 9.13 -7.48 -4.74
N LEU A 181 8.56 -6.53 -5.46
CA LEU A 181 7.17 -6.53 -5.84
C LEU A 181 7.05 -7.31 -7.16
N GLU A 182 6.48 -8.50 -7.03
CA GLU A 182 6.31 -9.45 -8.14
C GLU A 182 5.20 -8.97 -9.07
N GLN A 183 4.12 -8.47 -8.47
CA GLN A 183 3.00 -7.89 -9.17
C GLN A 183 2.34 -6.84 -8.29
N PHE A 184 2.01 -5.70 -8.89
CA PHE A 184 0.96 -4.82 -8.39
C PHE A 184 0.09 -4.46 -9.57
N LYS A 185 -1.19 -4.77 -9.46
CA LYS A 185 -2.19 -4.44 -10.46
C LYS A 185 -3.41 -3.93 -9.74
N PHE A 186 -3.74 -2.68 -10.00
CA PHE A 186 -4.96 -2.07 -9.55
C PHE A 186 -5.70 -1.58 -10.78
N LYS A 187 -6.89 -2.10 -11.04
CA LYS A 187 -7.78 -1.63 -12.11
C LYS A 187 -9.15 -1.39 -11.51
N VAL A 188 -9.76 -0.24 -11.75
CA VAL A 188 -11.06 0.13 -11.20
C VAL A 188 -11.91 0.76 -12.29
N GLY A 189 -13.23 0.59 -12.22
CA GLY A 189 -14.18 1.11 -13.19
C GLY A 189 -15.58 0.60 -12.91
N ASN A 190 -16.48 0.74 -13.88
CA ASN A 190 -17.82 0.17 -13.78
C ASN A 190 -17.73 -1.36 -13.80
N ASN A 191 -18.51 -2.01 -12.94
CA ASN A 191 -18.44 -3.43 -12.55
C ASN A 191 -18.21 -4.39 -13.75
N THR A 192 -16.93 -4.70 -14.04
CA THR A 192 -16.51 -5.63 -15.09
C THR A 192 -15.54 -6.66 -14.50
N PRO A 193 -15.49 -7.90 -15.02
CA PRO A 193 -14.60 -8.96 -14.49
C PRO A 193 -13.11 -8.60 -14.51
N ASP A 194 -12.71 -7.61 -15.30
CA ASP A 194 -11.33 -7.16 -15.39
C ASP A 194 -10.86 -6.32 -14.19
N ASN A 195 -11.80 -5.74 -13.44
CA ASN A 195 -11.49 -4.87 -12.32
C ASN A 195 -11.01 -5.71 -11.14
N GLN A 196 -9.72 -5.57 -10.85
CA GLN A 196 -9.08 -6.34 -9.80
C GLN A 196 -7.98 -5.52 -9.13
N PHE A 197 -7.75 -5.84 -7.87
CA PHE A 197 -6.55 -5.53 -7.14
C PHE A 197 -5.75 -6.82 -6.94
N ASN A 198 -4.47 -6.80 -7.26
CA ASN A 198 -3.52 -7.85 -6.92
C ASN A 198 -2.22 -7.22 -6.46
N LEU A 199 -1.65 -7.73 -5.38
CA LEU A 199 -0.33 -7.41 -4.87
C LEU A 199 0.38 -8.71 -4.53
N GLY A 200 1.64 -8.83 -4.95
CA GLY A 200 2.57 -9.85 -4.46
C GLY A 200 3.87 -9.18 -4.12
N TRP A 201 4.26 -9.22 -2.84
CA TRP A 201 5.44 -8.53 -2.33
C TRP A 201 6.27 -9.46 -1.45
N ARG A 202 7.55 -9.59 -1.78
CA ARG A 202 8.54 -10.26 -0.94
C ARG A 202 9.45 -9.22 -0.31
N LEU A 203 9.58 -9.23 1.00
CA LEU A 203 10.52 -8.46 1.79
C LEU A 203 11.61 -9.41 2.31
N GLY A 204 12.87 -9.03 2.16
CA GLY A 204 14.02 -9.80 2.62
C GLY A 204 14.88 -8.97 3.56
N ILE A 205 15.34 -9.57 4.65
CA ILE A 205 16.31 -8.98 5.57
C ILE A 205 17.45 -9.96 5.71
N LYS A 206 18.65 -9.51 5.37
CA LYS A 206 19.87 -10.29 5.49
C LYS A 206 20.82 -9.56 6.44
N THR A 207 21.28 -10.28 7.45
CA THR A 207 22.31 -9.87 8.40
C THR A 207 23.39 -10.96 8.43
N PRO A 208 24.53 -10.77 9.12
CA PRO A 208 25.51 -11.85 9.29
C PRO A 208 24.94 -13.10 9.98
N GLN A 209 23.93 -12.93 10.82
CA GLN A 209 23.34 -14.01 11.62
C GLN A 209 22.08 -14.61 10.99
N GLU A 210 21.36 -13.86 10.17
CA GLU A 210 20.01 -14.23 9.74
C GLU A 210 19.75 -13.89 8.27
N ASN A 211 18.88 -14.68 7.63
CA ASN A 211 18.37 -14.40 6.30
C ASN A 211 16.86 -14.67 6.30
N LYS A 212 16.10 -13.62 6.61
CA LYS A 212 14.65 -13.65 6.79
C LYS A 212 13.96 -13.19 5.52
N GLN A 213 12.84 -13.81 5.21
CA GLN A 213 11.97 -13.37 4.12
C GLN A 213 10.52 -13.40 4.57
N LEU A 214 9.77 -12.36 4.22
CA LEU A 214 8.33 -12.25 4.42
C LEU A 214 7.68 -12.08 3.05
N TYR A 215 6.67 -12.87 2.76
CA TYR A 215 5.84 -12.76 1.58
C TYR A 215 4.45 -12.28 1.98
N ILE A 216 3.92 -11.34 1.23
CA ILE A 216 2.56 -10.80 1.37
C ILE A 216 1.91 -10.84 -0.01
N ALA A 217 0.80 -11.57 -0.12
CA ALA A 217 -0.08 -11.54 -1.26
C ALA A 217 -1.41 -10.90 -0.88
N MET A 218 -1.99 -10.12 -1.79
CA MET A 218 -3.34 -9.58 -1.63
C MET A 218 -4.08 -9.66 -2.94
N ASN A 219 -5.37 -9.96 -2.89
CA ASN A 219 -6.22 -9.93 -4.08
C ASN A 219 -7.65 -9.49 -3.72
N ALA A 220 -8.30 -8.80 -4.66
CA ALA A 220 -9.69 -8.37 -4.54
C ALA A 220 -10.31 -8.11 -5.90
N GLN A 221 -11.62 -8.17 -5.99
CA GLN A 221 -12.37 -7.51 -7.05
C GLN A 221 -12.56 -6.04 -6.67
N THR A 222 -12.39 -5.13 -7.63
CA THR A 222 -12.45 -3.69 -7.38
C THR A 222 -13.69 -3.08 -8.05
N GLU A 223 -14.30 -2.11 -7.38
CA GLU A 223 -15.42 -1.35 -7.93
C GLU A 223 -15.29 0.12 -7.57
N ALA A 224 -15.53 0.99 -8.56
CA ALA A 224 -15.60 2.43 -8.32
C ALA A 224 -16.88 2.75 -7.55
N GLY A 225 -16.75 3.40 -6.39
CA GLY A 225 -17.87 3.92 -5.62
C GLY A 225 -18.15 5.40 -5.93
N PRO A 226 -19.20 5.98 -5.32
CA PRO A 226 -19.47 7.41 -5.42
C PRO A 226 -18.36 8.22 -4.72
N MET A 227 -17.94 9.34 -5.35
CA MET A 227 -17.04 10.35 -4.76
C MET A 227 -15.77 9.81 -4.05
N ARG A 228 -14.70 9.56 -4.82
CA ARG A 228 -13.36 9.17 -4.30
C ARG A 228 -13.40 7.92 -3.40
N GLU A 229 -14.27 6.98 -3.79
CA GLU A 229 -14.46 5.72 -3.10
C GLU A 229 -14.05 4.55 -4.00
N VAL A 230 -13.39 3.57 -3.40
CA VAL A 230 -13.05 2.30 -4.03
C VAL A 230 -13.50 1.18 -3.10
N SER A 231 -14.27 0.25 -3.64
CA SER A 231 -14.64 -0.98 -2.95
C SER A 231 -13.75 -2.14 -3.39
N LEU A 232 -13.25 -2.91 -2.42
CA LEU A 232 -12.53 -4.17 -2.58
C LEU A 232 -13.45 -5.29 -2.11
N LYS A 233 -14.01 -6.06 -3.04
CA LYS A 233 -14.86 -7.21 -2.77
C LYS A 233 -14.04 -8.49 -2.73
N GLN A 234 -14.43 -9.41 -1.85
CA GLN A 234 -13.74 -10.69 -1.64
C GLN A 234 -12.24 -10.47 -1.42
N PHE A 235 -11.91 -9.48 -0.59
CA PHE A 235 -10.53 -9.11 -0.34
C PHE A 235 -9.86 -10.18 0.49
N LYS A 236 -8.71 -10.66 0.02
CA LYS A 236 -7.89 -11.66 0.68
C LYS A 236 -6.48 -11.16 0.84
N VAL A 237 -5.86 -11.56 1.94
CA VAL A 237 -4.46 -11.34 2.26
C VAL A 237 -3.88 -12.65 2.72
N ASP A 238 -2.76 -13.05 2.14
CA ASP A 238 -1.96 -14.18 2.59
C ASP A 238 -0.58 -13.67 3.00
N ILE A 239 -0.09 -14.15 4.13
CA ILE A 239 1.21 -13.82 4.70
C ILE A 239 1.94 -15.12 4.99
N ASP A 240 3.18 -15.23 4.55
CA ASP A 240 4.03 -16.39 4.78
C ASP A 240 5.49 -15.95 4.95
N GLY A 241 6.18 -16.46 5.95
CA GLY A 241 7.62 -16.29 6.10
C GLY A 241 8.08 -15.94 7.51
N GLN A 242 9.29 -15.40 7.62
CA GLN A 242 9.95 -15.13 8.89
C GLN A 242 9.80 -13.66 9.30
N TRP A 243 9.21 -13.44 10.47
CA TRP A 243 9.09 -12.12 11.10
C TRP A 243 9.52 -12.18 12.57
N ASN A 244 10.35 -11.21 12.98
CA ASN A 244 10.92 -11.15 14.32
C ASN A 244 11.62 -12.44 14.80
N GLY A 245 12.20 -13.22 13.89
CA GLY A 245 12.91 -14.47 14.24
C GLY A 245 12.07 -15.73 14.16
N PHE A 246 10.76 -15.61 13.91
CA PHE A 246 9.82 -16.73 13.95
C PHE A 246 9.16 -16.95 12.60
N PRO A 247 8.84 -18.22 12.22
CA PRO A 247 8.08 -18.53 11.02
C PRO A 247 6.58 -18.31 11.27
N TRP A 248 5.96 -17.47 10.46
CA TRP A 248 4.55 -17.11 10.52
C TRP A 248 3.83 -17.44 9.23
N THR A 249 2.65 -18.04 9.37
CA THR A 249 1.65 -18.12 8.31
C THR A 249 0.40 -17.37 8.79
N GLY A 250 -0.20 -16.56 7.92
CA GLY A 250 -1.43 -15.85 8.23
C GLY A 250 -2.29 -15.59 7.01
N THR A 251 -3.60 -15.51 7.25
CA THR A 251 -4.60 -15.24 6.23
C THR A 251 -5.61 -14.23 6.76
N ALA A 252 -6.06 -13.30 5.94
CA ALA A 252 -7.19 -12.44 6.22
C ALA A 252 -8.14 -12.45 5.02
N GLU A 253 -9.43 -12.65 5.26
CA GLU A 253 -10.48 -12.59 4.25
C GLU A 253 -11.59 -11.66 4.73
N GLN A 254 -12.17 -10.89 3.81
CA GLN A 254 -13.36 -10.08 4.07
C GLN A 254 -14.21 -9.95 2.79
N ASP A 255 -15.53 -9.86 2.97
CA ASP A 255 -16.45 -9.81 1.84
C ASP A 255 -16.40 -8.44 1.14
N LEU A 256 -16.21 -7.37 1.92
CA LEU A 256 -16.16 -6.01 1.43
C LEU A 256 -15.18 -5.17 2.27
N LEU A 257 -14.39 -4.37 1.59
CA LEU A 257 -13.66 -3.23 2.17
C LEU A 257 -13.85 -2.00 1.30
N VAL A 258 -14.43 -0.97 1.87
CA VAL A 258 -14.63 0.33 1.24
C VAL A 258 -13.55 1.29 1.73
N LEU A 259 -12.81 1.86 0.79
CA LEU A 259 -11.81 2.90 1.01
C LEU A 259 -12.36 4.21 0.46
N ARG A 260 -12.54 5.21 1.33
CA ARG A 260 -12.99 6.54 0.92
C ARG A 260 -11.98 7.60 1.34
N LEU A 261 -11.53 8.41 0.40
CA LEU A 261 -10.76 9.60 0.72
C LEU A 261 -11.69 10.70 1.22
N ALA A 262 -11.57 11.06 2.48
CA ALA A 262 -12.32 12.14 3.10
C ALA A 262 -11.39 13.32 3.42
N GLN A 263 -11.94 14.53 3.33
CA GLN A 263 -11.32 15.75 3.86
C GLN A 263 -12.27 16.30 4.93
N ALA A 264 -11.74 16.96 5.95
CA ALA A 264 -12.63 17.58 6.93
C ALA A 264 -13.51 18.63 6.24
N ASN A 265 -14.72 18.83 6.78
CA ASN A 265 -15.70 19.76 6.22
C ASN A 265 -15.05 21.14 6.00
N ASN A 266 -15.28 21.73 4.82
CA ASN A 266 -14.70 22.99 4.32
C ASN A 266 -13.32 22.90 3.64
N GLY A 267 -12.75 21.70 3.46
CA GLY A 267 -11.49 21.51 2.74
C GLY A 267 -10.24 21.91 3.53
N GLU A 268 -10.41 22.26 4.82
CA GLU A 268 -9.32 22.44 5.76
C GLU A 268 -8.92 21.10 6.38
N GLY A 269 -7.62 20.85 6.53
CA GLY A 269 -7.09 19.63 7.16
C GLY A 269 -6.51 18.59 6.20
N ALA A 270 -5.67 17.72 6.74
CA ALA A 270 -5.06 16.64 5.97
C ALA A 270 -6.13 15.62 5.54
N PRO A 271 -6.08 15.11 4.29
CA PRO A 271 -6.98 14.04 3.87
C PRO A 271 -6.73 12.80 4.71
N PHE A 272 -7.81 12.10 5.06
CA PHE A 272 -7.75 10.81 5.75
C PHE A 272 -8.48 9.74 4.94
N ILE A 273 -8.13 8.49 5.18
CA ILE A 273 -8.77 7.34 4.53
C ILE A 273 -9.77 6.79 5.54
N LYS A 274 -11.05 6.81 5.17
CA LYS A 274 -12.10 6.11 5.91
C LYS A 274 -12.19 4.67 5.40
N LEU A 275 -12.20 3.73 6.34
CA LEU A 275 -12.33 2.31 6.07
C LEU A 275 -13.67 1.82 6.64
N HIS A 276 -14.37 1.04 5.84
CA HIS A 276 -15.54 0.29 6.28
C HIS A 276 -15.44 -1.11 5.70
N GLY A 277 -15.63 -2.15 6.51
CA GLY A 277 -15.57 -3.51 6.00
C GLY A 277 -16.55 -4.46 6.67
N GLU A 278 -16.78 -5.57 5.98
CA GLU A 278 -17.79 -6.57 6.33
C GLU A 278 -17.21 -7.98 6.33
N ASN A 279 -17.62 -8.78 7.32
CA ASN A 279 -17.27 -10.19 7.50
C ASN A 279 -15.77 -10.46 7.46
N LEU A 280 -15.00 -9.68 8.21
CA LEU A 280 -13.56 -9.90 8.37
C LEU A 280 -13.32 -11.20 9.14
N ARG A 281 -12.40 -12.01 8.64
CA ARG A 281 -11.87 -13.21 9.28
C ARG A 281 -10.37 -13.22 9.10
N THR A 282 -9.65 -13.32 10.20
CA THR A 282 -8.19 -13.40 10.20
C THR A 282 -7.76 -14.63 10.98
N TYR A 283 -6.67 -15.21 10.53
CA TYR A 283 -6.02 -16.34 11.17
C TYR A 283 -4.51 -16.13 11.07
N VAL A 284 -3.78 -16.37 12.15
CA VAL A 284 -2.33 -16.28 12.19
C VAL A 284 -1.78 -17.41 13.05
N ARG A 285 -0.64 -17.97 12.63
CA ARG A 285 0.01 -19.08 13.30
C ARG A 285 1.52 -18.96 13.23
N ARG A 286 2.19 -19.35 14.33
CA ARG A 286 3.62 -19.63 14.33
C ARG A 286 3.88 -21.08 13.96
N ASP A 287 4.60 -21.33 12.88
CA ASP A 287 4.70 -22.68 12.29
C ASP A 287 5.66 -23.62 13.04
N ASP A 288 6.55 -23.09 13.88
CA ASP A 288 7.45 -23.88 14.73
C ASP A 288 6.78 -24.41 16.00
N LEU A 289 5.74 -23.74 16.49
CA LEU A 289 4.99 -24.06 17.71
C LEU A 289 3.48 -23.81 17.51
N PRO A 290 2.86 -24.48 16.53
CA PRO A 290 1.49 -24.19 16.12
C PRO A 290 0.49 -24.44 17.25
N GLU A 291 0.66 -25.50 18.06
CA GLU A 291 -0.30 -25.89 19.10
C GLU A 291 -0.54 -24.80 20.16
N THR A 292 0.42 -23.90 20.35
CA THR A 292 0.39 -22.85 21.38
C THR A 292 0.43 -21.43 20.82
N HIS A 293 0.56 -21.26 19.51
CA HIS A 293 0.74 -19.96 18.85
C HIS A 293 -0.14 -19.82 17.61
N GLN A 294 -1.45 -20.01 17.78
CA GLN A 294 -2.48 -19.74 16.78
C GLN A 294 -3.46 -18.71 17.32
N ALA A 295 -3.92 -17.80 16.45
CA ALA A 295 -4.99 -16.87 16.77
C ALA A 295 -5.93 -16.73 15.57
N ALA A 296 -7.21 -16.66 15.88
CA ALA A 296 -8.28 -16.35 14.95
C ALA A 296 -9.04 -15.14 15.46
N PHE A 297 -9.31 -14.19 14.59
CA PHE A 297 -10.15 -13.04 14.89
C PHE A 297 -11.18 -12.89 13.78
N SER A 298 -12.40 -12.50 14.14
CA SER A 298 -13.41 -12.14 13.16
C SER A 298 -14.21 -10.94 13.62
N ALA A 299 -14.81 -10.23 12.66
CA ALA A 299 -15.76 -9.16 12.94
C ALA A 299 -16.83 -9.13 11.85
N GLN A 300 -18.09 -8.98 12.25
CA GLN A 300 -19.18 -8.86 11.28
C GLN A 300 -19.06 -7.56 10.50
N GLN A 301 -18.76 -6.47 11.19
CA GLN A 301 -18.53 -5.16 10.57
C GLN A 301 -17.43 -4.41 11.32
N PHE A 302 -16.70 -3.58 10.60
CA PHE A 302 -15.80 -2.61 11.19
C PHE A 302 -15.84 -1.29 10.45
N GLU A 303 -15.60 -0.22 11.17
CA GLU A 303 -15.47 1.12 10.61
C GLU A 303 -14.38 1.89 11.34
N GLY A 304 -13.54 2.59 10.59
CA GLY A 304 -12.51 3.43 11.17
C GLY A 304 -11.76 4.25 10.13
N GLY A 305 -10.53 4.63 10.44
CA GLY A 305 -9.74 5.43 9.52
C GLY A 305 -8.27 5.54 9.86
N LEU A 306 -7.48 5.90 8.86
CA LEU A 306 -6.04 6.15 8.95
C LEU A 306 -5.73 7.64 8.71
N PRO A 307 -4.69 8.20 9.35
CA PRO A 307 -3.68 7.50 10.19
C PRO A 307 -4.15 7.18 11.61
N ALA A 308 -4.86 8.08 12.28
CA ALA A 308 -5.37 7.88 13.64
C ALA A 308 -6.79 8.42 13.71
N GLN A 309 -7.78 7.53 13.57
CA GLN A 309 -9.20 7.84 13.69
C GLN A 309 -9.83 6.86 14.67
N ASN A 310 -11.02 7.16 15.15
CA ASN A 310 -11.76 6.21 15.99
C ASN A 310 -12.10 4.95 15.18
N TRP A 311 -12.11 3.81 15.86
CA TRP A 311 -12.52 2.54 15.26
C TRP A 311 -13.69 1.94 16.00
N THR A 312 -14.54 1.24 15.28
CA THR A 312 -15.64 0.46 15.82
C THR A 312 -15.61 -0.93 15.21
N LEU A 313 -15.89 -1.95 16.03
CA LEU A 313 -16.09 -3.32 15.60
C LEU A 313 -17.46 -3.79 16.10
N ASN A 314 -18.23 -4.42 15.22
CA ASN A 314 -19.49 -5.05 15.56
C ASN A 314 -19.35 -6.58 15.53
N LYS A 315 -19.84 -7.25 16.59
CA LYS A 315 -19.77 -8.70 16.75
C LYS A 315 -18.39 -9.26 16.40
N ALA A 316 -17.38 -8.67 17.00
CA ALA A 316 -16.04 -9.20 16.95
C ALA A 316 -15.95 -10.46 17.82
N GLU A 317 -15.15 -11.43 17.37
CA GLU A 317 -14.81 -12.62 18.14
C GLU A 317 -13.31 -12.83 18.03
N TRP A 318 -12.69 -13.18 19.16
CA TRP A 318 -11.26 -13.49 19.21
C TRP A 318 -11.07 -14.83 19.93
N THR A 319 -10.30 -15.71 19.29
CA THR A 319 -9.81 -16.97 19.87
C THR A 319 -8.29 -17.05 19.67
N TYR A 320 -7.52 -17.46 20.68
CA TYR A 320 -6.09 -17.77 20.53
C TYR A 320 -5.77 -19.06 21.28
N THR A 321 -4.83 -19.88 20.83
CA THR A 321 -4.48 -21.12 21.53
C THR A 321 -3.58 -20.81 22.72
N HIS A 322 -4.17 -20.70 23.91
CA HIS A 322 -3.51 -20.83 25.21
C HIS A 322 -4.35 -21.80 26.07
N GLU A 323 -3.79 -22.33 27.16
CA GLU A 323 -4.37 -23.39 28.01
C GLU A 323 -5.81 -23.17 28.53
N ASP A 324 -6.43 -21.99 28.34
CA ASP A 324 -7.81 -21.68 28.77
C ASP A 324 -8.56 -20.74 27.79
N ALA A 325 -8.29 -20.84 26.49
CA ALA A 325 -8.85 -19.91 25.51
C ALA A 325 -10.36 -20.00 25.36
N GLN A 326 -11.06 -19.06 26.00
CA GLN A 326 -12.50 -18.86 25.83
C GLN A 326 -12.75 -17.93 24.63
N ALA A 327 -13.45 -18.43 23.63
CA ALA A 327 -14.02 -17.58 22.58
C ALA A 327 -15.20 -16.80 23.16
N TRP A 328 -15.24 -15.48 22.94
CA TRP A 328 -16.38 -14.66 23.30
C TRP A 328 -16.58 -13.54 22.29
N THR A 329 -17.84 -13.16 22.10
CA THR A 329 -18.26 -12.14 21.13
C THR A 329 -18.42 -10.78 21.82
N PHE A 330 -17.95 -9.72 21.18
CA PHE A 330 -17.98 -8.36 21.69
C PHE A 330 -18.11 -7.29 20.61
N ASN A 331 -18.55 -6.12 21.03
CA ASN A 331 -18.39 -4.88 20.30
C ASN A 331 -17.16 -4.14 20.84
N MET A 332 -16.48 -3.41 19.97
CA MET A 332 -15.31 -2.61 20.35
C MET A 332 -15.50 -1.18 19.88
N ASN A 333 -15.15 -0.22 20.73
CA ASN A 333 -14.93 1.17 20.33
C ASN A 333 -13.51 1.56 20.72
N TYR A 334 -12.72 2.06 19.76
CA TYR A 334 -11.41 2.64 20.01
C TYR A 334 -11.47 4.15 19.79
N MET A 335 -11.12 4.91 20.82
CA MET A 335 -11.06 6.37 20.83
C MET A 335 -9.60 6.79 20.64
N ALA A 336 -9.24 7.14 19.40
CA ALA A 336 -7.84 7.36 19.03
C ALA A 336 -7.22 8.59 19.71
N SER A 337 -8.02 9.62 20.00
CA SER A 337 -7.58 10.82 20.72
C SER A 337 -7.18 10.56 22.17
N GLU A 338 -7.73 9.49 22.76
CA GLU A 338 -7.56 9.16 24.17
C GLU A 338 -6.71 7.90 24.35
N GLY A 339 -6.41 7.16 23.28
CA GLY A 339 -5.72 5.88 23.36
C GLY A 339 -6.53 4.83 24.13
N LEU A 340 -7.87 4.94 24.12
CA LEU A 340 -8.76 4.08 24.91
C LEU A 340 -9.52 3.10 24.02
N ILE A 341 -9.55 1.83 24.42
CA ILE A 341 -10.37 0.77 23.85
C ILE A 341 -11.45 0.40 24.86
N GLU A 342 -12.70 0.44 24.42
CA GLU A 342 -13.83 -0.12 25.15
C GLU A 342 -14.26 -1.42 24.50
N LEU A 343 -14.52 -2.43 25.31
CA LEU A 343 -15.02 -3.74 24.91
C LEU A 343 -16.36 -4.00 25.61
N GLN A 344 -17.42 -4.13 24.82
CA GLN A 344 -18.75 -4.47 25.30
C GLN A 344 -19.12 -5.90 24.87
N PRO A 345 -19.14 -6.86 25.80
CA PRO A 345 -19.59 -8.23 25.55
C PRO A 345 -21.00 -8.26 24.95
N GLU A 346 -21.22 -9.10 23.95
CA GLU A 346 -22.54 -9.24 23.29
C GLU A 346 -23.24 -10.57 23.62
N THR A 347 -22.48 -11.61 23.99
CA THR A 347 -22.94 -12.98 24.31
C THR A 347 -24.11 -13.46 23.42
N ILE A 348 -23.78 -14.13 22.31
CA ILE A 348 -24.79 -14.73 21.43
C ILE A 348 -25.63 -15.73 22.22
N LYS A 349 -26.95 -15.70 22.07
CA LYS A 349 -27.86 -16.75 22.57
C LYS A 349 -27.39 -18.10 22.01
N GLY A 350 -26.70 -18.91 22.82
CA GLY A 350 -26.21 -20.26 22.45
C GLY A 350 -24.69 -20.49 22.54
N SER A 351 -23.87 -19.50 22.90
CA SER A 351 -22.44 -19.75 23.18
C SER A 351 -22.24 -20.29 24.60
N GLU A 352 -21.46 -21.37 24.76
CA GLU A 352 -21.13 -22.03 26.04
C GLU A 352 -20.12 -21.25 26.92
N GLY A 353 -19.97 -19.94 26.72
CA GLY A 353 -19.02 -19.11 27.44
C GLY A 353 -19.61 -18.44 28.70
N ILE A 354 -18.79 -18.29 29.75
CA ILE A 354 -19.08 -17.39 30.87
C ILE A 354 -19.26 -15.97 30.28
N PRO A 355 -20.29 -15.20 30.67
CA PRO A 355 -20.43 -13.82 30.19
C PRO A 355 -19.17 -13.03 30.54
N ALA A 356 -18.44 -12.58 29.52
CA ALA A 356 -17.35 -11.63 29.73
C ALA A 356 -17.93 -10.34 30.33
N GLU A 357 -17.15 -9.64 31.15
CA GLU A 357 -17.50 -8.30 31.67
C GLU A 357 -17.09 -7.22 30.68
N ALA A 358 -17.77 -6.07 30.70
CA ALA A 358 -17.32 -4.90 29.96
C ALA A 358 -15.95 -4.43 30.46
N GLN A 359 -15.08 -4.03 29.55
CA GLN A 359 -13.71 -3.65 29.86
C GLN A 359 -13.35 -2.34 29.16
N VAL A 360 -12.54 -1.52 29.83
CA VAL A 360 -11.89 -0.37 29.21
C VAL A 360 -10.39 -0.56 29.38
N ARG A 361 -9.65 -0.36 28.29
CA ARG A 361 -8.21 -0.55 28.24
C ARG A 361 -7.51 0.65 27.61
N GLU A 362 -6.41 1.05 28.21
CA GLU A 362 -5.56 2.15 27.71
C GLU A 362 -4.32 1.58 27.01
N LEU A 363 -4.01 2.10 25.81
CA LEU A 363 -2.82 1.71 25.05
C LEU A 363 -1.57 2.32 25.69
N ASN A 364 -0.57 1.48 25.94
CA ASN A 364 0.78 1.86 26.38
C ASN A 364 0.76 2.84 27.55
N CYS A 365 -0.07 2.55 28.56
CA CYS A 365 -0.22 3.39 29.72
C CYS A 365 1.09 3.58 30.50
N ASP A 366 1.23 4.71 31.18
CA ASP A 366 2.21 4.83 32.25
C ASP A 366 1.58 4.29 33.54
N ALA A 367 2.06 3.15 34.02
CA ALA A 367 1.54 2.51 35.24
C ALA A 367 1.63 3.41 36.48
N ALA A 368 2.53 4.40 36.51
CA ALA A 368 2.65 5.33 37.63
C ALA A 368 1.61 6.46 37.60
N GLU A 369 1.12 6.84 36.42
CA GLU A 369 0.19 7.96 36.23
C GLU A 369 -1.24 7.50 35.93
N THR A 370 -1.41 6.23 35.55
CA THR A 370 -2.69 5.67 35.12
C THR A 370 -3.41 5.00 36.28
N ALA A 371 -4.71 5.25 36.42
CA ALA A 371 -5.57 4.55 37.39
C ALA A 371 -5.85 3.11 36.92
N ILE A 372 -4.92 2.20 37.21
CA ILE A 372 -5.01 0.79 36.85
C ILE A 372 -6.06 0.05 37.69
N ARG A 373 -6.78 -0.86 37.05
CA ARG A 373 -7.56 -1.90 37.71
C ARG A 373 -6.69 -3.11 38.07
N GLU A 374 -6.20 -3.13 39.30
CA GLU A 374 -5.36 -4.22 39.84
C GLU A 374 -6.04 -5.61 39.84
N ASP A 375 -7.37 -5.65 39.75
CA ASP A 375 -8.14 -6.90 39.72
C ASP A 375 -8.24 -7.55 38.33
N LYS A 376 -7.68 -6.90 37.30
CA LYS A 376 -7.74 -7.36 35.90
C LYS A 376 -6.33 -7.48 35.32
N PRO A 377 -6.11 -8.40 34.37
CA PRO A 377 -4.78 -8.57 33.78
C PRO A 377 -4.49 -7.54 32.69
N TYR A 378 -3.21 -7.24 32.53
CA TYR A 378 -2.64 -6.56 31.37
C TYR A 378 -2.60 -7.50 30.18
N TRP A 379 -2.76 -6.94 28.99
CA TRP A 379 -2.55 -7.65 27.73
C TRP A 379 -1.37 -7.04 27.01
N ALA A 380 -0.34 -7.83 26.69
CA ALA A 380 0.90 -7.32 26.14
C ALA A 380 1.36 -8.12 24.92
N TRP A 381 1.96 -7.44 23.95
CA TRP A 381 2.67 -8.08 22.85
C TRP A 381 4.16 -8.19 23.19
N GLN A 382 4.61 -9.40 23.50
CA GLN A 382 5.98 -9.72 23.92
C GLN A 382 6.53 -10.90 23.12
N GLU A 383 7.78 -10.79 22.68
CA GLU A 383 8.51 -11.88 21.99
C GLU A 383 7.75 -12.43 20.76
N GLY A 384 7.04 -11.55 20.04
CA GLY A 384 6.26 -11.94 18.86
C GLY A 384 4.94 -12.63 19.18
N TRP A 385 4.47 -12.62 20.43
CA TRP A 385 3.18 -13.20 20.80
C TRP A 385 2.39 -12.36 21.79
N PHE A 386 1.09 -12.63 21.85
CA PHE A 386 0.17 -12.03 22.81
C PHE A 386 0.26 -12.75 24.16
N ARG A 387 0.39 -11.99 25.25
CA ARG A 387 0.48 -12.51 26.62
C ARG A 387 -0.51 -11.80 27.54
N VAL A 388 -1.10 -12.56 28.45
CA VAL A 388 -1.91 -12.07 29.57
C VAL A 388 -1.04 -12.03 30.82
N LEU A 389 -0.88 -10.86 31.42
CA LEU A 389 0.05 -10.63 32.53
C LEU A 389 -0.70 -10.05 33.73
N ASN A 390 -0.32 -10.47 34.94
CA ASN A 390 -0.91 -9.93 36.18
C ASN A 390 -0.23 -8.63 36.64
N GLU A 391 0.96 -8.35 36.12
CA GLU A 391 1.74 -7.16 36.46
C GLU A 391 2.09 -6.41 35.18
N HIS A 392 2.32 -5.09 35.28
CA HIS A 392 2.75 -4.29 34.14
C HIS A 392 4.09 -4.83 33.61
N PRO A 393 4.24 -5.05 32.30
CA PRO A 393 5.48 -5.59 31.76
C PRO A 393 6.65 -4.63 32.00
N LEU A 394 7.73 -5.15 32.61
CA LEU A 394 8.93 -4.38 32.95
C LEU A 394 9.91 -4.18 31.77
N GLU A 395 9.82 -5.01 30.71
CA GLU A 395 10.71 -4.94 29.54
C GLU A 395 10.02 -5.28 28.20
N LYS A 396 10.55 -4.69 27.10
CA LYS A 396 10.45 -5.10 25.68
C LYS A 396 9.05 -5.39 25.08
N SER A 397 7.99 -4.85 25.67
CA SER A 397 6.65 -4.94 25.05
C SER A 397 6.49 -3.87 23.98
N SER A 398 6.05 -4.26 22.80
CA SER A 398 5.79 -3.30 21.70
C SER A 398 4.38 -2.69 21.76
N LEU A 399 3.47 -3.34 22.49
CA LEU A 399 2.11 -2.87 22.76
C LEU A 399 1.67 -3.43 24.11
N VAL A 400 1.06 -2.59 24.94
CA VAL A 400 0.44 -2.97 26.21
C VAL A 400 -0.98 -2.39 26.26
N LEU A 401 -1.97 -3.18 26.66
CA LEU A 401 -3.34 -2.74 26.90
C LEU A 401 -3.62 -2.87 28.40
N CYS A 402 -3.57 -1.74 29.09
CA CYS A 402 -3.71 -1.66 30.52
C CYS A 402 -5.17 -1.63 30.92
N PRO A 403 -5.61 -2.43 31.91
CA PRO A 403 -6.99 -2.39 32.37
C PRO A 403 -7.21 -1.11 33.21
N VAL A 404 -8.18 -0.29 32.82
CA VAL A 404 -8.47 0.98 33.50
C VAL A 404 -9.96 1.06 33.89
N LEU A 405 -10.29 2.02 34.74
CA LEU A 405 -11.67 2.31 35.10
C LEU A 405 -12.38 3.01 33.94
N ALA A 406 -13.65 2.65 33.69
CA ALA A 406 -14.44 3.16 32.57
C ALA A 406 -14.79 4.66 32.63
N ASN A 407 -14.30 5.40 33.61
CA ASN A 407 -14.49 6.83 33.77
C ASN A 407 -13.21 7.43 34.36
N LYS A 408 -12.38 8.10 33.55
CA LYS A 408 -11.51 9.16 34.07
C LYS A 408 -12.41 10.41 34.24
N PRO A 409 -12.44 11.06 35.42
CA PRO A 409 -13.17 12.32 35.59
C PRO A 409 -12.62 13.44 34.70
#